data_AF-A0A8E4FE18-F1
#
_entry.id   AF-A0A8E4FE18-F1
#
_cell.length_a   1.000
_cell.length_b   1.000
_cell.length_c   1.000
_cell.angle_alpha   90.00
_cell.angle_beta   90.00
_cell.angle_gamma   90.00
#
_symmetry.space_group_name_H-M   'P 1'
#
loop_
_entity.id
_entity.type
_entity.pdbx_description
1 polymer ?
#
loop_
_entity_poly.entity_id
_entity_poly.type
_entity_poly.pdbx_seq_one_letter_code
_entity_poly.pdbx_strand_id
1 'polypeptide(L)'
;MSILINIIMLATGCASMMKNSISFAIKGQNKSYIYKNTWPECANFKINPALKYNDLSDSCKVPPEGYVPQQIIIEYAPWLTYEEQVRAGLGNVRSFFNLDELSRDKWPSDEILHAYADNIERKKMAAIDKLPPTAWKQIVLTPSKEVEKYKHQVPEGKGNRSRGKNIHYIISLNPDGSYSIETKLYWIQKYQKNWN
;
A
#
# COMPACT_ATOMS: atom_id res chain seq x y z
N MET A 1 37.61 -37.50 17.70
CA MET A 1 36.14 -37.66 17.78
C MET A 1 35.54 -36.76 16.70
N SER A 2 35.29 -37.32 15.51
CA SER A 2 34.85 -36.55 14.34
C SER A 2 33.33 -36.47 14.29
N ILE A 3 32.79 -35.26 14.28
CA ILE A 3 31.35 -35.02 14.08
C ILE A 3 31.13 -34.89 12.57
N LEU A 4 30.57 -35.93 11.96
CA LEU A 4 30.04 -35.89 10.60
C LEU A 4 28.74 -35.08 10.62
N ILE A 5 28.79 -33.83 10.13
CA ILE A 5 27.61 -33.04 9.84
C ILE A 5 27.03 -33.56 8.52
N ASN A 6 25.95 -34.34 8.62
CA ASN A 6 25.14 -34.72 7.46
C ASN A 6 24.41 -33.46 6.94
N ILE A 7 24.96 -32.83 5.90
CA ILE A 7 24.25 -31.85 5.10
C ILE A 7 23.28 -32.62 4.20
N ILE A 8 22.02 -32.69 4.61
CA ILE A 8 20.94 -33.14 3.74
C ILE A 8 20.70 -32.01 2.74
N MET A 9 21.33 -32.10 1.56
CA MET A 9 20.94 -31.33 0.39
C MET A 9 19.55 -31.82 -0.06
N LEU A 10 18.50 -31.13 0.39
CA LEU A 10 17.18 -31.25 -0.20
C LEU A 10 17.26 -30.71 -1.64
N ALA A 11 17.49 -31.61 -2.58
CA ALA A 11 17.31 -31.37 -4.00
C ALA A 11 15.80 -31.17 -4.26
N THR A 12 15.29 -29.96 -4.01
CA THR A 12 14.00 -29.56 -4.57
C THR A 12 14.20 -29.36 -6.06
N GLY A 13 13.70 -30.31 -6.85
CA GLY A 13 13.74 -30.25 -8.30
C GLY A 13 13.26 -28.90 -8.84
N CYS A 14 13.88 -28.45 -9.92
CA CYS A 14 13.49 -27.28 -10.71
C CYS A 14 12.09 -27.47 -11.31
N ALA A 15 11.05 -27.43 -10.50
CA ALA A 15 9.79 -26.90 -10.97
C ALA A 15 10.05 -25.42 -11.23
N SER A 16 9.98 -25.00 -12.50
CA SER A 16 9.80 -23.59 -12.84
C SER A 16 8.58 -23.08 -12.07
N MET A 17 8.78 -22.59 -10.84
CA MET A 17 7.69 -22.03 -10.05
C MET A 17 7.13 -20.86 -10.83
N MET A 18 5.85 -20.96 -11.19
CA MET A 18 5.11 -19.87 -11.81
C MET A 18 5.35 -18.60 -10.99
N LYS A 19 5.92 -17.57 -11.61
CA LYS A 19 6.23 -16.31 -10.94
C LYS A 19 4.95 -15.52 -10.69
N ASN A 20 4.25 -15.87 -9.61
CA ASN A 20 3.06 -15.12 -9.21
C ASN A 20 3.48 -13.75 -8.66
N SER A 21 2.70 -12.72 -8.95
CA SER A 21 2.86 -11.41 -8.33
C SER A 21 1.69 -11.16 -7.38
N ILE A 22 1.94 -10.42 -6.31
CA ILE A 22 0.91 -9.99 -5.37
C ILE A 22 0.75 -8.48 -5.48
N SER A 23 -0.50 -8.01 -5.49
CA SER A 23 -0.80 -6.59 -5.42
C SER A 23 -2.09 -6.36 -4.63
N PHE A 24 -2.26 -5.16 -4.10
CA PHE A 24 -3.51 -4.76 -3.47
C PHE A 24 -3.83 -3.29 -3.75
N ALA A 25 -5.10 -2.94 -3.68
CA ALA A 25 -5.60 -1.58 -3.74
C ALA A 25 -6.68 -1.36 -2.66
N ILE A 26 -6.70 -0.20 -2.02
CA ILE A 26 -7.60 0.14 -0.91
C ILE A 26 -8.55 1.26 -1.34
N LYS A 27 -9.75 0.90 -1.73
CA LYS A 27 -10.80 1.85 -2.09
C LYS A 27 -11.53 2.30 -0.83
N GLY A 28 -11.43 3.57 -0.47
CA GLY A 28 -12.28 4.16 0.57
C GLY A 28 -13.38 5.00 -0.05
N GLN A 29 -14.63 4.82 0.39
CA GLN A 29 -15.66 5.85 0.18
C GLN A 29 -15.28 7.04 1.07
N ASN A 30 -14.99 8.20 0.48
CA ASN A 30 -14.59 9.44 1.17
C ASN A 30 -13.29 9.35 2.01
N LYS A 31 -12.22 8.75 1.44
CA LYS A 31 -10.77 8.87 1.78
C LYS A 31 -10.38 9.55 3.11
N SER A 32 -10.84 9.05 4.26
CA SER A 32 -10.46 9.62 5.56
C SER A 32 -9.90 8.52 6.44
N TYR A 33 -8.83 7.89 5.95
CA TYR A 33 -8.11 6.82 6.63
C TYR A 33 -6.61 7.12 6.60
N ILE A 34 -5.93 6.72 7.66
CA ILE A 34 -4.48 6.75 7.77
C ILE A 34 -3.96 5.33 7.94
N TYR A 35 -2.83 5.02 7.30
CA TYR A 35 -2.18 3.71 7.36
C TYR A 35 -0.83 3.80 8.05
N LYS A 36 -0.43 2.77 8.81
CA LYS A 36 0.95 2.67 9.29
C LYS A 36 1.89 2.37 8.13
N ASN A 37 3.03 3.06 8.11
CA ASN A 37 4.03 2.94 7.05
C ASN A 37 5.03 1.80 7.32
N THR A 38 4.52 0.62 7.62
CA THR A 38 5.32 -0.54 8.07
C THR A 38 5.70 -1.49 6.94
N TRP A 39 5.41 -1.16 5.68
CA TRP A 39 5.53 -2.06 4.51
C TRP A 39 6.76 -1.76 3.63
N PRO A 40 7.97 -2.25 3.96
CA PRO A 40 9.20 -1.94 3.22
C PRO A 40 9.19 -2.40 1.77
N GLU A 41 8.44 -3.45 1.45
CA GLU A 41 8.35 -3.99 0.10
C GLU A 41 7.49 -3.11 -0.80
N CYS A 42 6.63 -2.26 -0.24
CA CYS A 42 5.71 -1.48 -1.04
C CYS A 42 6.11 -0.02 -1.20
N ALA A 43 6.99 0.25 -2.17
CA ALA A 43 7.46 1.61 -2.48
C ALA A 43 6.30 2.59 -2.75
N ASN A 44 5.26 2.16 -3.48
CA ASN A 44 4.10 3.01 -3.77
C ASN A 44 3.30 3.34 -2.50
N PHE A 45 3.33 2.48 -1.48
CA PHE A 45 2.72 2.72 -0.17
C PHE A 45 3.65 3.49 0.78
N LYS A 46 4.90 3.73 0.35
CA LYS A 46 5.98 4.45 1.04
C LYS A 46 6.32 5.74 0.29
N ILE A 47 5.33 6.61 0.04
CA ILE A 47 5.56 7.88 -0.68
C ILE A 47 6.68 8.69 -0.02
N ASN A 48 6.72 8.72 1.31
CA ASN A 48 7.84 9.22 2.08
C ASN A 48 8.27 8.14 3.10
N PRO A 49 9.40 7.44 2.89
CA PRO A 49 9.85 6.38 3.80
C PRO A 49 10.24 6.89 5.19
N ALA A 50 10.45 8.21 5.36
CA ALA A 50 10.73 8.81 6.66
C ALA A 50 9.48 8.98 7.54
N LEU A 51 8.27 8.93 6.94
CA LEU A 51 7.03 9.06 7.69
C LEU A 51 6.59 7.76 8.33
N LYS A 52 6.08 7.85 9.55
CA LYS A 52 5.49 6.71 10.27
C LYS A 52 4.14 6.28 9.69
N TYR A 53 3.45 7.18 9.00
CA TYR A 53 2.09 7.00 8.52
C TYR A 53 1.91 7.50 7.08
N ASN A 54 0.94 6.97 6.34
CA ASN A 54 0.63 7.35 4.96
C ASN A 54 -0.88 7.59 4.77
N ASP A 55 -1.26 8.67 4.09
CA ASP A 55 -2.63 9.06 3.70
C ASP A 55 -2.84 9.16 2.17
N LEU A 56 -1.82 8.92 1.35
CA LEU A 56 -1.79 9.32 -0.07
C LEU A 56 -1.90 8.18 -1.08
N SER A 57 -1.37 6.98 -0.79
CA SER A 57 -1.41 5.86 -1.74
C SER A 57 -2.30 4.75 -1.24
N ASP A 58 -3.24 4.35 -2.08
CA ASP A 58 -4.12 3.22 -1.84
C ASP A 58 -3.66 1.94 -2.52
N SER A 59 -2.62 1.97 -3.37
CA SER A 59 -2.24 0.80 -4.17
C SER A 59 -0.80 0.36 -3.96
N CYS A 60 -0.61 -0.96 -4.06
CA CYS A 60 0.64 -1.63 -3.80
C CYS A 60 0.86 -2.79 -4.77
N LYS A 61 2.08 -2.89 -5.30
CA LYS A 61 2.59 -4.10 -5.93
C LYS A 61 3.76 -4.61 -5.09
N VAL A 62 3.75 -5.88 -4.73
CA VAL A 62 4.77 -6.51 -3.89
C VAL A 62 5.93 -7.00 -4.79
N PRO A 63 7.13 -6.43 -4.66
CA PRO A 63 8.34 -6.92 -5.28
C PRO A 63 9.08 -7.94 -4.38
N PRO A 64 9.97 -8.76 -4.96
CA PRO A 64 10.15 -8.99 -6.39
C PRO A 64 9.02 -9.86 -6.98
N GLU A 65 8.89 -9.87 -8.31
CA GLU A 65 7.97 -10.80 -8.99
C GLU A 65 8.34 -12.26 -8.67
N GLY A 66 7.36 -13.08 -8.30
CA GLY A 66 7.55 -14.44 -7.81
C GLY A 66 7.67 -14.55 -6.29
N TYR A 67 7.84 -13.44 -5.56
CA TYR A 67 7.74 -13.44 -4.11
C TYR A 67 6.26 -13.40 -3.68
N VAL A 68 5.89 -14.37 -2.84
CA VAL A 68 4.55 -14.50 -2.27
C VAL A 68 4.69 -14.47 -0.75
N PRO A 69 4.40 -13.34 -0.09
CA PRO A 69 4.46 -13.28 1.37
C PRO A 69 3.39 -14.17 1.99
N GLN A 70 3.70 -14.76 3.15
CA GLN A 70 2.76 -15.62 3.88
C GLN A 70 1.49 -14.85 4.28
N GLN A 71 1.67 -13.61 4.73
CA GLN A 71 0.60 -12.70 5.13
C GLN A 71 0.95 -11.27 4.75
N ILE A 72 -0.09 -10.47 4.54
CA ILE A 72 0.00 -9.02 4.44
C ILE A 72 -0.91 -8.40 5.49
N ILE A 73 -0.32 -7.71 6.47
CA ILE A 73 -1.01 -7.03 7.58
C ILE A 73 -1.02 -5.52 7.35
N ILE A 74 -2.16 -4.96 6.99
CA ILE A 74 -2.36 -3.52 6.82
C ILE A 74 -3.02 -2.97 8.09
N GLU A 75 -2.32 -2.09 8.79
CA GLU A 75 -2.85 -1.38 9.96
C GLU A 75 -3.36 0.00 9.54
N TYR A 76 -4.61 0.28 9.88
CA TYR A 76 -5.29 1.52 9.50
C TYR A 76 -6.17 2.05 10.61
N ALA A 77 -6.43 3.36 10.59
CA ALA A 77 -7.38 4.01 11.51
C ALA A 77 -8.20 5.05 10.75
N PRO A 78 -9.45 5.33 11.19
CA PRO A 78 -10.17 6.51 10.75
C PRO A 78 -9.33 7.77 10.97
N TRP A 79 -9.39 8.68 10.02
CA TRP A 79 -8.68 9.95 10.05
C TRP A 79 -9.62 11.10 9.68
N LEU A 80 -9.14 12.32 9.83
CA LEU A 80 -9.89 13.52 9.46
C LEU A 80 -9.98 13.64 7.93
N THR A 81 -11.15 14.01 7.43
CA THR A 81 -11.32 14.51 6.06
C THR A 81 -10.41 15.72 5.83
N TYR A 82 -10.13 16.06 4.57
CA TYR A 82 -9.34 17.26 4.28
C TYR A 82 -9.97 18.54 4.86
N GLU A 83 -11.29 18.66 4.81
CA GLU A 83 -12.00 19.81 5.37
C GLU A 83 -11.83 19.89 6.89
N GLU A 84 -11.96 18.76 7.60
CA GLU A 84 -11.70 18.70 9.04
C GLU A 84 -10.23 18.96 9.38
N GLN A 85 -9.29 18.52 8.54
CA GLN A 85 -7.87 18.87 8.68
C GLN A 85 -7.67 20.38 8.59
N VAL A 86 -8.27 21.06 7.61
CA VAL A 86 -8.21 22.52 7.50
C VAL A 86 -8.79 23.18 8.75
N ARG A 87 -9.98 22.78 9.21
CA ARG A 87 -10.60 23.30 10.44
C ARG A 87 -9.75 23.06 11.69
N ALA A 88 -9.00 21.96 11.73
CA ALA A 88 -8.08 21.63 12.81
C ALA A 88 -6.70 22.31 12.68
N GLY A 89 -6.49 23.18 11.69
CA GLY A 89 -5.20 23.85 11.46
C GLY A 89 -4.11 22.94 10.88
N LEU A 90 -4.52 21.87 10.19
CA LEU A 90 -3.67 20.87 9.50
C LEU A 90 -3.78 20.96 7.97
N GLY A 91 -4.36 22.06 7.46
CA GLY A 91 -4.49 22.33 6.03
C GLY A 91 -3.12 22.48 5.34
N ASN A 92 -3.05 22.11 4.06
CA ASN A 92 -1.81 22.25 3.28
C ASN A 92 -1.52 23.73 2.95
N VAL A 93 -0.33 23.99 2.38
CA VAL A 93 0.11 25.33 1.96
C VAL A 93 -0.91 26.05 1.08
N ARG A 94 -1.63 25.32 0.22
CA ARG A 94 -2.58 25.90 -0.73
C ARG A 94 -3.77 26.49 0.01
N SER A 95 -4.34 25.73 0.95
CA SER A 95 -5.45 26.19 1.80
C SER A 95 -5.04 27.26 2.80
N PHE A 96 -3.83 27.21 3.36
CA PHE A 96 -3.42 28.16 4.39
C PHE A 96 -3.12 29.55 3.81
N PHE A 97 -2.42 29.58 2.67
CA PHE A 97 -2.04 30.83 2.00
C PHE A 97 -3.06 31.28 0.95
N ASN A 98 -4.19 30.59 0.80
CA ASN A 98 -5.20 30.82 -0.24
C ASN A 98 -4.56 30.98 -1.64
N LEU A 99 -3.62 30.10 -1.98
CA LEU A 99 -2.81 30.23 -3.20
C LEU A 99 -3.64 30.16 -4.48
N ASP A 100 -4.85 29.58 -4.41
CA ASP A 100 -5.83 29.57 -5.50
C ASP A 100 -6.35 30.97 -5.87
N GLU A 101 -6.35 31.90 -4.92
CA GLU A 101 -6.84 33.28 -5.09
C GLU A 101 -5.72 34.25 -5.46
N LEU A 102 -4.46 33.79 -5.44
CA LEU A 102 -3.28 34.60 -5.67
C LEU A 102 -2.64 34.29 -7.04
N SER A 103 -2.25 35.34 -7.75
CA SER A 103 -1.34 35.21 -8.88
C SER A 103 0.03 34.70 -8.41
N ARG A 104 0.75 33.97 -9.26
CA ARG A 104 1.98 33.25 -8.87
C ARG A 104 3.08 34.17 -8.34
N ASP A 105 3.13 35.41 -8.80
CA ASP A 105 4.04 36.47 -8.35
C ASP A 105 3.75 36.97 -6.92
N LYS A 106 2.54 36.72 -6.40
CA LYS A 106 2.12 37.05 -5.02
C LYS A 106 2.26 35.89 -4.06
N TRP A 107 2.74 34.74 -4.51
CA TRP A 107 2.94 33.60 -3.63
C TRP A 107 4.07 33.90 -2.63
N PRO A 108 3.99 33.33 -1.40
CA PRO A 108 5.13 33.30 -0.50
C PRO A 108 6.34 32.64 -1.18
N SER A 109 7.54 32.92 -0.67
CA SER A 109 8.75 32.25 -1.15
C SER A 109 8.65 30.74 -0.95
N ASP A 110 9.35 29.98 -1.80
CA ASP A 110 9.40 28.52 -1.69
C ASP A 110 9.92 28.08 -0.31
N GLU A 111 10.82 28.86 0.32
CA GLU A 111 11.29 28.60 1.68
C GLU A 111 10.16 28.64 2.70
N ILE A 112 9.28 29.65 2.65
CA ILE A 112 8.12 29.77 3.54
C ILE A 112 7.13 28.62 3.29
N LEU A 113 6.88 28.30 2.01
CA LEU A 113 5.98 27.22 1.64
C LEU A 113 6.48 25.87 2.16
N HIS A 114 7.76 25.55 1.98
CA HIS A 114 8.36 24.31 2.48
C HIS A 114 8.37 24.25 4.01
N ALA A 115 8.78 25.32 4.69
CA ALA A 115 8.80 25.36 6.15
C ALA A 115 7.39 25.16 6.76
N TYR A 116 6.35 25.72 6.12
CA TYR A 116 4.98 25.48 6.53
C TYR A 116 4.55 24.03 6.27
N ALA A 117 4.85 23.48 5.09
CA ALA A 117 4.53 22.08 4.75
C ALA A 117 5.14 21.11 5.78
N ASP A 118 6.42 21.27 6.12
CA ASP A 118 7.13 20.46 7.12
C ASP A 118 6.54 20.61 8.53
N ASN A 119 6.08 21.81 8.90
CA ASN A 119 5.39 22.04 10.17
C ASN A 119 4.07 21.28 10.23
N ILE A 120 3.27 21.33 9.16
CA ILE A 120 1.99 20.64 9.08
C ILE A 120 2.18 19.12 9.07
N GLU A 121 3.17 18.61 8.33
CA GLU A 121 3.51 17.18 8.34
C GLU A 121 3.84 16.70 9.76
N ARG A 122 4.69 17.42 10.49
CA ARG A 122 5.01 17.10 11.89
C ARG A 122 3.78 17.13 12.80
N LYS A 123 2.92 18.14 12.66
CA LYS A 123 1.67 18.23 13.43
C LYS A 123 0.72 17.08 13.13
N LYS A 124 0.58 16.69 11.86
CA LYS A 124 -0.21 15.52 11.45
C LYS A 124 0.33 14.26 12.10
N MET A 125 1.63 13.99 12.00
CA MET A 125 2.24 12.82 12.63
C MET A 125 2.00 12.79 14.14
N ALA A 126 2.18 13.93 14.83
CA ALA A 126 1.93 14.04 16.27
C ALA A 126 0.45 13.86 16.66
N ALA A 127 -0.48 14.27 15.79
CA ALA A 127 -1.91 14.07 16.01
C ALA A 127 -2.31 12.59 15.78
N ILE A 128 -1.73 11.93 14.77
CA ILE A 128 -1.95 10.50 14.50
C ILE A 128 -1.35 9.64 15.63
N ASP A 129 -0.15 9.99 16.12
CA ASP A 129 0.50 9.33 17.26
C ASP A 129 -0.38 9.35 18.53
N LYS A 130 -1.33 10.29 18.65
CA LYS A 130 -2.27 10.42 19.77
C LYS A 130 -3.58 9.65 19.60
N LEU A 131 -3.82 9.01 18.45
CA LEU A 131 -5.00 8.16 18.26
C LEU A 131 -5.00 7.03 19.29
N PRO A 132 -6.14 6.72 19.93
CA PRO A 132 -6.20 5.64 20.89
C PRO A 132 -5.92 4.30 20.21
N PRO A 133 -5.29 3.33 20.90
CA PRO A 133 -5.02 2.00 20.33
C PRO A 133 -6.27 1.32 19.74
N THR A 134 -7.45 1.57 20.33
CA THR A 134 -8.73 1.03 19.89
C THR A 134 -9.23 1.58 18.55
N ALA A 135 -8.69 2.70 18.06
CA ALA A 135 -9.02 3.23 16.73
C ALA A 135 -8.33 2.46 15.60
N TRP A 136 -7.23 1.76 15.91
CA TRP A 136 -6.46 1.00 14.93
C TRP A 136 -7.11 -0.35 14.65
N LYS A 137 -7.29 -0.63 13.36
CA LYS A 137 -7.83 -1.88 12.83
C LYS A 137 -6.78 -2.55 11.95
N GLN A 138 -6.94 -3.86 11.76
CA GLN A 138 -6.04 -4.67 10.95
C GLN A 138 -6.81 -5.35 9.83
N ILE A 139 -6.23 -5.29 8.62
CA ILE A 139 -6.61 -6.13 7.49
C ILE A 139 -5.50 -7.15 7.29
N VAL A 140 -5.86 -8.44 7.30
CA VAL A 140 -4.92 -9.54 7.05
C VAL A 140 -5.25 -10.20 5.73
N LEU A 141 -4.36 -10.08 4.75
CA LEU A 141 -4.41 -10.82 3.49
C LEU A 141 -3.54 -12.06 3.62
N THR A 142 -3.93 -13.15 2.95
CA THR A 142 -3.18 -14.41 2.95
C THR A 142 -2.81 -14.86 1.53
N PRO A 143 -1.80 -14.23 0.90
CA PRO A 143 -1.39 -14.54 -0.48
C PRO A 143 -1.09 -16.00 -0.77
N SER A 144 -0.46 -16.71 0.17
CA SER A 144 -0.18 -18.15 -0.01
C SER A 144 -1.46 -18.98 -0.19
N LYS A 145 -2.56 -18.64 0.49
CA LYS A 145 -3.84 -19.35 0.34
C LYS A 145 -4.47 -19.10 -1.04
N GLU A 146 -4.41 -17.86 -1.54
CA GLU A 146 -4.92 -17.53 -2.86
C GLU A 146 -4.08 -18.17 -3.97
N VAL A 147 -2.75 -18.22 -3.82
CA VAL A 147 -1.88 -18.95 -4.77
C VAL A 147 -2.28 -20.42 -4.86
N GLU A 148 -2.52 -21.07 -3.72
CA GLU A 148 -2.90 -22.47 -3.68
C GLU A 148 -4.29 -22.71 -4.29
N LYS A 149 -5.27 -21.86 -3.96
CA LYS A 149 -6.63 -21.87 -4.54
C LYS A 149 -6.61 -21.75 -6.06
N TYR A 150 -5.73 -20.91 -6.60
CA TYR A 150 -5.67 -20.64 -8.04
C TYR A 150 -4.62 -21.48 -8.78
N LYS A 151 -3.90 -22.40 -8.13
CA LYS A 151 -2.74 -23.10 -8.72
C LYS A 151 -3.03 -23.74 -10.09
N HIS A 152 -4.20 -24.35 -10.23
CA HIS A 152 -4.61 -25.11 -11.43
C HIS A 152 -5.39 -24.29 -12.45
N GLN A 153 -5.77 -23.04 -12.12
CA GLN A 153 -6.39 -22.18 -13.12
C GLN A 153 -5.38 -21.87 -14.22
N VAL A 154 -5.86 -21.81 -15.46
CA VAL A 154 -5.10 -21.46 -16.66
C VAL A 154 -5.87 -20.36 -17.41
N PRO A 155 -5.20 -19.48 -18.16
CA PRO A 155 -5.90 -18.45 -18.90
C PRO A 155 -6.74 -19.10 -20.00
N GLU A 156 -7.98 -18.64 -20.14
CA GLU A 156 -8.78 -18.96 -21.32
C GLU A 156 -8.14 -18.28 -22.55
N GLY A 157 -7.95 -19.03 -23.64
CA GLY A 157 -7.36 -18.52 -24.88
C GLY A 157 -5.82 -18.39 -24.88
N LYS A 158 -5.29 -17.29 -25.43
CA LYS A 158 -3.86 -17.07 -25.76
C LYS A 158 -2.96 -16.68 -24.56
N GLY A 159 -3.41 -16.85 -23.32
CA GLY A 159 -2.60 -16.46 -22.16
C GLY A 159 -1.39 -17.37 -21.96
N ASN A 160 -0.24 -16.79 -21.61
CA ASN A 160 0.99 -17.55 -21.43
C ASN A 160 1.01 -18.26 -20.06
N ARG A 161 0.82 -19.58 -20.06
CA ARG A 161 0.82 -20.44 -18.87
C ARG A 161 2.14 -20.39 -18.08
N SER A 162 3.28 -20.05 -18.70
CA SER A 162 4.58 -20.01 -18.03
C SER A 162 4.89 -18.72 -17.26
N ARG A 163 4.02 -17.70 -17.36
CA ARG A 163 4.30 -16.36 -16.82
C ARG A 163 3.70 -16.05 -15.45
N GLY A 164 3.05 -17.02 -14.82
CA GLY A 164 2.41 -16.80 -13.51
C GLY A 164 1.21 -15.85 -13.56
N LYS A 165 0.62 -15.61 -12.39
CA LYS A 165 -0.59 -14.81 -12.20
C LYS A 165 -0.32 -13.64 -11.27
N ASN A 166 -0.96 -12.51 -11.50
CA ASN A 166 -1.12 -11.48 -10.49
C ASN A 166 -2.38 -11.76 -9.67
N ILE A 167 -2.21 -11.98 -8.37
CA ILE A 167 -3.29 -12.02 -7.39
C ILE A 167 -3.43 -10.60 -6.87
N HIS A 168 -4.52 -9.95 -7.25
CA HIS A 168 -4.82 -8.57 -6.89
C HIS A 168 -5.96 -8.51 -5.88
N TYR A 169 -5.69 -7.95 -4.71
CA TYR A 169 -6.70 -7.70 -3.69
C TYR A 169 -7.30 -6.31 -3.87
N ILE A 170 -8.62 -6.22 -3.87
CA ILE A 170 -9.36 -4.95 -3.81
C ILE A 170 -10.00 -4.91 -2.43
N ILE A 171 -9.45 -4.05 -1.57
CA ILE A 171 -9.95 -3.79 -0.23
C ILE A 171 -10.91 -2.62 -0.34
N SER A 172 -12.14 -2.77 0.14
CA SER A 172 -13.09 -1.65 0.24
C SER A 172 -13.30 -1.29 1.69
N LEU A 173 -13.01 -0.04 2.07
CA LEU A 173 -13.24 0.49 3.42
C LEU A 173 -14.58 1.20 3.48
N ASN A 174 -15.42 0.77 4.42
CA ASN A 174 -16.73 1.37 4.69
C ASN A 174 -16.61 2.46 5.76
N PRO A 175 -17.52 3.45 5.83
CA PRO A 175 -17.45 4.55 6.80
C PRO A 175 -17.46 4.14 8.28
N ASP A 176 -18.07 3.00 8.62
CA ASP A 176 -18.03 2.41 9.98
C ASP A 176 -16.67 1.77 10.32
N GLY A 177 -15.72 1.86 9.38
CA GLY A 177 -14.40 1.27 9.42
C GLY A 177 -14.40 -0.25 9.29
N SER A 178 -15.51 -0.89 8.90
CA SER A 178 -15.50 -2.27 8.41
C SER A 178 -14.87 -2.33 7.01
N TYR A 179 -14.52 -3.53 6.55
CA TYR A 179 -13.92 -3.71 5.23
C TYR A 179 -14.42 -4.97 4.54
N SER A 180 -14.38 -4.95 3.21
CA SER A 180 -14.55 -6.13 2.37
C SER A 180 -13.31 -6.33 1.49
N ILE A 181 -13.04 -7.58 1.13
CA ILE A 181 -11.91 -7.95 0.27
C ILE A 181 -12.46 -8.73 -0.92
N GLU A 182 -12.14 -8.25 -2.12
CA GLU A 182 -12.34 -8.98 -3.37
C GLU A 182 -10.97 -9.39 -3.92
N THR A 183 -10.82 -10.65 -4.35
CA THR A 183 -9.61 -11.13 -5.00
C THR A 183 -9.84 -11.27 -6.50
N LYS A 184 -9.03 -10.58 -7.31
CA LYS A 184 -9.01 -10.72 -8.78
C LYS A 184 -7.74 -11.39 -9.25
N LEU A 185 -7.89 -12.26 -10.24
CA LEU A 185 -6.77 -12.92 -10.90
C LEU A 185 -6.52 -12.25 -12.25
N TYR A 186 -5.34 -11.66 -12.41
CA TYR A 186 -4.89 -11.14 -13.70
C TYR A 186 -3.76 -12.00 -14.23
N TRP A 187 -3.83 -12.37 -15.51
CA TRP A 187 -2.73 -13.02 -16.19
C TRP A 187 -1.68 -11.98 -16.54
N ILE A 188 -0.41 -12.28 -16.22
CA ILE A 188 0.70 -11.36 -16.52
C ILE A 188 0.91 -11.35 -18.04
N GLN A 189 0.17 -10.48 -18.73
CA GLN A 189 0.39 -10.15 -20.13
C GLN A 189 1.43 -9.02 -20.22
N LYS A 190 2.19 -9.00 -21.31
CA LYS A 190 3.23 -8.00 -21.62
C LYS A 190 2.71 -6.55 -21.71
N TYR A 191 1.40 -6.32 -21.55
CA TYR A 191 0.70 -5.05 -21.77
C TYR A 191 0.45 -4.18 -20.53
N GLN A 192 0.93 -4.54 -19.34
CA GLN A 192 1.00 -3.59 -18.22
C GLN A 192 2.21 -2.63 -18.33
N LYS A 193 2.52 -2.16 -19.55
CA LYS A 193 3.53 -1.12 -19.79
C LYS A 193 3.00 0.29 -19.48
N ASN A 194 1.69 0.44 -19.24
CA ASN A 194 0.99 1.73 -19.12
C ASN A 194 0.17 1.86 -17.83
N TRP A 195 0.65 1.35 -16.69
CA TRP A 195 0.16 1.83 -15.39
C TRP A 195 1.11 2.94 -14.92
N ASN A 196 0.87 4.14 -15.46
CA ASN A 196 1.32 5.42 -14.90
C ASN A 196 0.19 5.95 -14.02
#